data_AF-I4WB66-F1
#
_entry.id   AF-I4WB66-F1
#
_cell.length_a   1.000
_cell.length_b   1.000
_cell.length_c   1.000
_cell.angle_alpha   90.00
_cell.angle_beta   90.00
_cell.angle_gamma   90.00
#
_symmetry.space_group_name_H-M   'P 1'
#
loop_
_entity.id
_entity.type
_entity.pdbx_description
1 polymer ?
#
loop_
_entity_poly.entity_id
_entity_poly.type
_entity_poly.pdbx_seq_one_letter_code
_entity_poly.pdbx_strand_id
1 'polypeptide(L)'
;EPSARAKAAGAPVTQSLKKIEPGQQLIVAWRSLPVFIVNRTPAQLAALPKQDPRLVDPKSDGSSVDQQPKYAQNGTRSIKPEWLVMIGICTHLGCVPNYVGEMKPEPFDPNWQGGYYCPCHHSRYDMAGRVYQGVPAPKNMQIPPYHYVDDTTVQIGVDPKGAA
;
A
#
# COMPACT_ATOMS: atom_id res chain seq x y z
N GLU A 1 -27.50 1.73 14.80
CA GLU A 1 -26.31 2.10 15.60
C GLU A 1 -25.34 0.91 15.66
N PRO A 2 -24.05 1.06 15.28
CA PRO A 2 -23.05 0.00 15.46
C PRO A 2 -22.85 -0.34 16.94
N SER A 3 -22.57 -1.61 17.26
CA SER A 3 -22.30 -2.05 18.64
C SER A 3 -21.03 -1.41 19.21
N ALA A 4 -20.88 -1.36 20.54
CA ALA A 4 -19.66 -0.87 21.18
C ALA A 4 -18.40 -1.62 20.71
N ARG A 5 -18.53 -2.93 20.42
CA ARG A 5 -17.47 -3.76 19.82
C ARG A 5 -17.16 -3.32 18.38
N ALA A 6 -18.17 -2.97 17.58
CA ALA A 6 -17.98 -2.44 16.24
C ALA A 6 -17.36 -1.03 16.24
N LYS A 7 -17.74 -0.18 17.21
CA LYS A 7 -17.13 1.15 17.43
C LYS A 7 -15.66 1.02 17.85
N ALA A 8 -15.33 0.09 18.76
CA ALA A 8 -13.96 -0.19 19.20
C ALA A 8 -13.08 -0.81 18.10
N ALA A 9 -13.64 -1.68 17.26
CA ALA A 9 -12.94 -2.25 16.09
C ALA A 9 -12.58 -1.19 15.03
N GLY A 10 -13.23 -0.02 15.07
CA GLY A 10 -12.95 1.13 14.22
C GLY A 10 -11.89 2.09 14.75
N ALA A 11 -11.39 1.87 15.96
CA ALA A 11 -10.45 2.77 16.62
C ALA A 11 -9.10 2.86 15.87
N PRO A 12 -8.40 3.99 15.96
CA PRO A 12 -7.07 4.12 15.39
C PRO A 12 -6.06 3.16 16.01
N VAL A 13 -5.06 2.75 15.23
CA VAL A 13 -3.96 1.89 15.66
C VAL A 13 -2.65 2.68 15.58
N THR A 14 -1.91 2.72 16.67
CA THR A 14 -0.58 3.34 16.73
C THR A 14 0.50 2.27 16.58
N GLN A 15 1.43 2.46 15.65
CA GLN A 15 2.50 1.52 15.36
C GLN A 15 3.88 2.20 15.34
N SER A 16 4.83 1.61 16.07
CA SER A 16 6.24 2.02 16.03
C SER A 16 6.95 1.47 14.79
N LEU A 17 7.79 2.30 14.17
CA LEU A 17 8.54 2.01 12.96
C LEU A 17 10.01 1.64 13.23
N LYS A 18 10.48 1.79 14.48
CA LYS A 18 11.91 1.72 14.86
C LYS A 18 12.64 0.43 14.52
N LYS A 19 11.90 -0.68 14.34
CA LYS A 19 12.46 -2.02 14.10
C LYS A 19 12.26 -2.52 12.66
N ILE A 20 11.75 -1.66 11.77
CA ILE A 20 11.48 -2.04 10.38
C ILE A 20 12.64 -1.52 9.53
N GLU A 21 13.51 -2.44 9.11
CA GLU A 21 14.66 -2.12 8.26
C GLU A 21 14.24 -1.88 6.80
N PRO A 22 15.04 -1.14 6.00
CA PRO A 22 14.78 -1.00 4.58
C PRO A 22 14.61 -2.34 3.86
N GLY A 23 13.55 -2.45 3.06
CA GLY A 23 13.11 -3.66 2.38
C GLY A 23 12.13 -4.53 3.19
N GLN A 24 11.94 -4.25 4.49
CA GLN A 24 11.05 -5.05 5.34
C GLN A 24 9.61 -4.55 5.34
N GLN A 25 8.70 -5.51 5.52
CA GLN A 25 7.27 -5.28 5.74
C GLN A 25 6.88 -5.69 7.16
N LEU A 26 6.08 -4.86 7.81
CA LEU A 26 5.27 -5.20 8.97
C LEU A 26 3.79 -5.28 8.58
N ILE A 27 3.05 -6.19 9.18
CA ILE A 27 1.59 -6.29 9.04
C ILE A 27 0.94 -5.95 10.38
N VAL A 28 0.00 -5.01 10.37
CA VAL A 28 -0.82 -4.67 11.53
C VAL A 28 -2.30 -4.84 11.20
N ALA A 29 -3.13 -5.18 12.18
CA ALA A 29 -4.57 -5.30 11.96
C ALA A 29 -5.27 -3.98 12.26
N TRP A 30 -6.13 -3.51 11.35
CA TRP A 30 -7.02 -2.36 11.57
C TRP A 30 -8.38 -2.64 10.92
N ARG A 31 -9.48 -2.51 11.67
CA ARG A 31 -10.85 -2.84 11.21
C ARG A 31 -10.97 -4.25 10.61
N SER A 32 -10.30 -5.23 11.23
CA SER A 32 -10.20 -6.62 10.73
C SER A 32 -9.56 -6.78 9.35
N LEU A 33 -8.92 -5.73 8.82
CA LEU A 33 -8.15 -5.77 7.59
C LEU A 33 -6.64 -5.75 7.91
N PRO A 34 -5.81 -6.46 7.12
CA PRO A 34 -4.37 -6.32 7.21
C PRO A 34 -3.96 -4.97 6.63
N VAL A 35 -3.13 -4.23 7.36
CA VAL A 35 -2.44 -3.03 6.89
C VAL A 35 -0.97 -3.36 6.78
N PHE A 36 -0.43 -3.22 5.57
CA PHE A 36 0.98 -3.38 5.29
C PHE A 36 1.69 -2.06 5.52
N ILE A 37 2.79 -2.12 6.27
CA ILE A 37 3.71 -1.01 6.51
C ILE A 37 5.07 -1.46 5.99
N VAL A 38 5.60 -0.79 4.97
CA VAL A 38 6.88 -1.15 4.33
C VAL A 38 7.85 0.01 4.44
N ASN A 39 9.08 -0.28 4.89
CA ASN A 39 10.21 0.62 4.74
C ASN A 39 10.89 0.32 3.40
N ARG A 40 10.74 1.18 2.40
CA ARG A 40 11.22 0.94 1.04
C ARG A 40 12.66 1.36 0.89
N THR A 41 13.44 0.55 0.19
CA THR A 41 14.83 0.87 -0.12
C THR A 41 14.91 2.01 -1.15
N PRO A 42 16.02 2.76 -1.20
CA PRO A 42 16.25 3.75 -2.24
C PRO A 42 16.12 3.17 -3.66
N ALA A 43 16.54 1.92 -3.85
CA ALA A 43 16.47 1.25 -5.14
C ALA A 43 15.01 0.90 -5.53
N GLN A 44 14.18 0.48 -4.58
CA GLN A 44 12.74 0.28 -4.80
C GLN A 44 12.04 1.60 -5.16
N LEU A 45 12.40 2.71 -4.52
CA LEU A 45 11.85 4.03 -4.84
C LEU A 45 12.27 4.52 -6.23
N ALA A 46 13.54 4.36 -6.59
CA ALA A 46 14.06 4.73 -7.90
C ALA A 46 13.48 3.89 -9.06
N ALA A 47 12.94 2.71 -8.76
CA ALA A 47 12.26 1.84 -9.71
C ALA A 47 10.84 2.31 -10.06
N LEU A 48 10.14 3.02 -9.16
CA LEU A 48 8.71 3.34 -9.31
C LEU A 48 8.38 4.08 -10.62
N PRO A 49 9.07 5.18 -11.01
CA PRO A 49 8.71 5.90 -12.24
C PRO A 49 8.92 5.06 -13.50
N LYS A 50 9.82 4.07 -13.45
CA LYS A 50 10.10 3.17 -14.59
C LYS A 50 8.94 2.20 -14.85
N GLN A 51 8.06 2.00 -13.87
CA GLN A 51 6.90 1.12 -14.01
C GLN A 51 5.68 1.85 -14.59
N ASP A 52 5.63 3.18 -14.53
CA ASP A 52 4.45 3.99 -14.89
C ASP A 52 3.76 3.59 -16.22
N PRO A 53 4.48 3.34 -17.33
CA PRO A 53 3.85 2.97 -18.61
C PRO A 53 3.08 1.63 -18.56
N ARG A 54 3.31 0.81 -17.53
CA ARG A 54 2.76 -0.53 -17.37
C ARG A 54 1.65 -0.60 -16.33
N LEU A 55 1.28 0.53 -15.72
CA LEU A 55 0.31 0.60 -14.64
C LEU A 55 -1.06 1.04 -15.15
N VAL A 56 -2.13 0.57 -14.50
CA VAL A 56 -3.51 0.98 -14.83
C VAL A 56 -3.73 2.45 -14.46
N ASP A 57 -3.22 2.85 -13.29
CA ASP A 57 -3.44 4.18 -12.72
C ASP A 57 -2.16 4.65 -11.99
N PRO A 58 -1.12 5.08 -12.73
CA PRO A 58 0.19 5.41 -12.16
C PRO A 58 0.16 6.59 -11.18
N LYS A 59 -0.81 7.50 -11.34
CA LYS A 59 -0.98 8.72 -10.53
C LYS A 59 -2.04 8.58 -9.42
N SER A 60 -2.81 7.49 -9.41
CA SER A 60 -3.93 7.28 -8.50
C SER A 60 -4.99 8.38 -8.58
N ASP A 61 -5.17 8.97 -9.76
CA ASP A 61 -6.15 10.01 -10.08
C ASP A 61 -7.26 9.53 -11.03
N GLY A 62 -7.17 8.28 -11.49
CA GLY A 62 -8.17 7.61 -12.32
C GLY A 62 -9.01 6.62 -11.53
N SER A 63 -8.91 5.32 -11.87
CA SER A 63 -9.75 4.26 -11.30
C SER A 63 -9.61 4.11 -9.78
N SER A 64 -8.49 4.58 -9.20
CA SER A 64 -8.15 4.45 -7.79
C SER A 64 -8.46 5.69 -6.95
N VAL A 65 -9.03 6.75 -7.53
CA VAL A 65 -9.22 8.04 -6.84
C VAL A 65 -10.02 7.91 -5.53
N ASP A 66 -11.09 7.11 -5.52
CA ASP A 66 -11.99 6.97 -4.36
C ASP A 66 -11.37 6.24 -3.14
N GLN A 67 -10.23 5.59 -3.34
CA GLN A 67 -9.52 4.80 -2.33
C GLN A 67 -8.11 5.36 -2.05
N GLN A 68 -7.84 6.56 -2.56
CA GLN A 68 -6.59 7.26 -2.43
C GLN A 68 -6.80 8.59 -1.70
N PRO A 69 -6.31 8.74 -0.46
CA PRO A 69 -6.29 10.03 0.21
C PRO A 69 -5.44 11.04 -0.58
N LYS A 70 -5.89 12.30 -0.63
CA LYS A 70 -5.23 13.40 -1.36
C LYS A 70 -3.74 13.55 -1.00
N TYR A 71 -3.39 13.42 0.28
CA TYR A 71 -2.01 13.53 0.76
C TYR A 71 -1.08 12.41 0.26
N ALA A 72 -1.64 11.33 -0.28
CA ALA A 72 -0.90 10.22 -0.86
C ALA A 72 -1.22 10.05 -2.36
N GLN A 73 -1.86 11.03 -3.01
CA GLN A 73 -2.06 11.05 -4.46
C GLN A 73 -0.77 11.55 -5.15
N ASN A 74 0.27 10.73 -5.08
CA ASN A 74 1.59 10.98 -5.63
C ASN A 74 2.24 9.66 -6.09
N GLY A 75 3.39 9.74 -6.76
CA GLY A 75 4.05 8.55 -7.34
C GLY A 75 4.47 7.49 -6.31
N THR A 76 4.73 7.87 -5.05
CA THR A 76 5.12 6.93 -3.98
C THR A 76 3.95 6.44 -3.16
N ARG A 77 2.76 7.03 -3.36
CA ARG A 77 1.52 6.75 -2.63
C ARG A 77 1.67 6.84 -1.11
N SER A 78 2.44 7.83 -0.66
CA SER A 78 2.78 7.98 0.75
C SER A 78 3.03 9.44 1.15
N ILE A 79 2.99 9.72 2.45
CA ILE A 79 3.38 11.01 3.04
C ILE A 79 4.92 11.13 3.07
N LYS A 80 5.61 10.08 3.56
CA LYS A 80 7.07 9.95 3.52
C LYS A 80 7.45 8.92 2.44
N PRO A 81 8.29 9.23 1.44
CA PRO A 81 8.57 8.33 0.31
C PRO A 81 9.01 6.92 0.72
N GLU A 82 9.83 6.77 1.73
CA GLU A 82 10.32 5.46 2.20
C GLU A 82 9.21 4.60 2.81
N TRP A 83 8.19 5.19 3.43
CA TRP A 83 7.15 4.44 4.12
C TRP A 83 5.88 4.27 3.29
N LEU A 84 5.56 3.03 2.92
CA LEU A 84 4.25 2.69 2.36
C LEU A 84 3.33 2.20 3.48
N VAL A 85 2.14 2.77 3.60
CA VAL A 85 1.08 2.32 4.52
C VAL A 85 -0.17 2.05 3.70
N MET A 86 -0.59 0.80 3.59
CA MET A 86 -1.71 0.43 2.72
C MET A 86 -2.52 -0.77 3.23
N ILE A 87 -3.78 -0.87 2.85
CA ILE A 87 -4.60 -2.05 3.09
C ILE A 87 -4.10 -3.20 2.21
N GLY A 88 -3.69 -4.30 2.83
CA GLY A 88 -3.15 -5.50 2.20
C GLY A 88 -4.20 -6.40 1.57
N ILE A 89 -5.16 -5.82 0.86
CA ILE A 89 -6.28 -6.53 0.24
C ILE A 89 -6.25 -6.26 -1.26
N CYS A 90 -6.16 -7.34 -2.05
CA CYS A 90 -6.23 -7.30 -3.50
C CYS A 90 -7.58 -6.73 -3.94
N THR A 91 -7.56 -5.74 -4.82
CA THR A 91 -8.77 -5.06 -5.31
C THR A 91 -9.56 -5.86 -6.34
N HIS A 92 -9.11 -7.06 -6.70
CA HIS A 92 -9.89 -7.99 -7.51
C HIS A 92 -11.04 -8.59 -6.67
N LEU A 93 -10.74 -9.56 -5.80
CA LEU A 93 -11.72 -10.31 -5.01
C LEU A 93 -11.29 -10.52 -3.55
N GLY A 94 -10.42 -9.63 -3.04
CA GLY A 94 -10.19 -9.54 -1.60
C GLY A 94 -9.12 -10.45 -0.98
N CYS A 95 -8.40 -11.25 -1.78
CA CYS A 95 -7.26 -12.02 -1.26
C CYS A 95 -6.15 -11.12 -0.72
N VAL A 96 -5.35 -11.64 0.21
CA VAL A 96 -4.13 -10.96 0.71
C VAL A 96 -2.96 -11.27 -0.22
N PRO A 97 -2.37 -10.27 -0.91
CA PRO A 97 -1.21 -10.49 -1.78
C PRO A 97 0.07 -10.82 -1.00
N ASN A 98 0.95 -11.63 -1.60
CA ASN A 98 2.29 -11.89 -1.09
C ASN A 98 3.20 -10.70 -1.38
N TYR A 99 3.99 -10.28 -0.38
CA TYR A 99 5.04 -9.29 -0.55
C TYR A 99 6.28 -9.92 -1.21
N VAL A 100 6.77 -9.30 -2.27
CA VAL A 100 8.00 -9.67 -2.97
C VAL A 100 8.89 -8.43 -3.06
N GLY A 101 9.66 -8.19 -1.99
CA GLY A 101 10.53 -7.02 -1.89
C GLY A 101 11.83 -7.11 -2.70
N GLU A 102 12.24 -8.32 -3.08
CA GLU A 102 13.44 -8.55 -3.89
C GLU A 102 13.17 -8.17 -5.35
N MET A 103 13.98 -7.25 -5.89
CA MET A 103 13.83 -6.78 -7.27
C MET A 103 14.60 -7.70 -8.22
N LYS A 104 13.98 -8.82 -8.57
CA LYS A 104 14.51 -9.79 -9.53
C LYS A 104 13.47 -10.16 -10.59
N PRO A 105 13.89 -10.64 -11.77
CA PRO A 105 12.98 -11.19 -12.75
C PRO A 105 12.18 -12.36 -12.16
N GLU A 106 10.87 -12.38 -12.41
CA GLU A 106 10.01 -13.49 -12.02
C GLU A 106 9.50 -14.26 -13.25
N PRO A 107 9.20 -15.57 -13.15
CA PRO A 107 8.75 -16.38 -14.29
C PRO A 107 7.49 -15.85 -15.00
N PHE A 108 6.61 -15.17 -14.25
CA PHE A 108 5.39 -14.58 -14.80
C PHE A 108 5.60 -13.18 -15.39
N ASP A 109 6.68 -12.50 -15.02
CA ASP A 109 7.05 -11.20 -15.59
C ASP A 109 8.54 -10.89 -15.34
N PRO A 110 9.40 -10.98 -16.37
CA PRO A 110 10.83 -10.75 -16.21
C PRO A 110 11.21 -9.29 -15.99
N ASN A 111 10.29 -8.36 -16.25
CA ASN A 111 10.49 -6.92 -16.10
C ASN A 111 9.89 -6.38 -14.80
N TRP A 112 9.25 -7.22 -13.98
CA TRP A 112 8.69 -6.83 -12.71
C TRP A 112 9.80 -6.53 -11.70
N GLN A 113 9.73 -5.38 -11.04
CA GLN A 113 10.78 -4.92 -10.11
C GLN A 113 10.30 -5.03 -8.66
N GLY A 114 9.67 -6.17 -8.34
CA GLY A 114 9.08 -6.43 -7.02
C GLY A 114 7.78 -5.65 -6.75
N GLY A 115 7.22 -5.90 -5.57
CA GLY A 115 5.95 -5.37 -5.12
C GLY A 115 5.09 -6.44 -4.48
N TYR A 116 3.90 -6.66 -5.02
CA TYR A 116 2.94 -7.63 -4.49
C TYR A 116 2.36 -8.54 -5.56
N TYR A 117 2.30 -9.83 -5.27
CA TYR A 117 1.71 -10.84 -6.14
C TYR A 117 0.54 -11.53 -5.44
N CYS A 118 -0.64 -11.48 -6.05
CA CYS A 118 -1.85 -12.12 -5.55
C CYS A 118 -2.06 -13.47 -6.26
N PRO A 119 -1.81 -14.62 -5.60
CA PRO A 119 -1.81 -15.93 -6.26
C PRO A 119 -3.22 -16.38 -6.69
N CYS A 120 -4.29 -15.80 -6.15
CA CYS A 120 -5.66 -16.21 -6.47
C CYS A 120 -6.00 -16.09 -7.96
N HIS A 121 -5.58 -14.98 -8.61
CA HIS A 121 -5.88 -14.69 -10.01
C HIS A 121 -4.72 -13.93 -10.69
N HIS A 122 -3.50 -14.11 -10.16
CA HIS A 122 -2.25 -13.59 -10.72
C HIS A 122 -2.20 -12.07 -10.91
N SER A 123 -2.98 -11.32 -10.12
CA SER A 123 -2.85 -9.87 -10.08
C SER A 123 -1.55 -9.47 -9.40
N ARG A 124 -0.92 -8.43 -9.93
CA ARG A 124 0.38 -7.95 -9.43
C ARG A 124 0.38 -6.44 -9.31
N TYR A 125 1.15 -5.98 -8.34
CA TYR A 125 1.30 -4.59 -7.98
C TYR A 125 2.78 -4.26 -7.83
N ASP A 126 3.15 -3.00 -8.00
CA ASP A 126 4.52 -2.54 -7.76
C ASP A 126 4.79 -2.23 -6.28
N MET A 127 5.98 -1.70 -5.99
CA MET A 127 6.41 -1.31 -4.64
C MET A 127 5.65 -0.10 -4.04
N ALA A 128 4.70 0.51 -4.76
CA ALA A 128 3.77 1.50 -4.25
C ALA A 128 2.32 0.95 -4.18
N GLY A 129 2.13 -0.36 -4.43
CA GLY A 129 0.82 -0.98 -4.48
C GLY A 129 -0.01 -0.55 -5.69
N ARG A 130 0.63 -0.07 -6.77
CA ARG A 130 -0.04 0.30 -8.01
C ARG A 130 -0.21 -0.92 -8.90
N VAL A 131 -1.39 -1.13 -9.44
CA VAL A 131 -1.73 -2.34 -10.20
C VAL A 131 -1.18 -2.26 -11.63
N TYR A 132 -0.60 -3.36 -12.10
CA TYR A 132 -0.15 -3.49 -13.48
C TYR A 132 -1.32 -3.69 -14.44
N GLN A 133 -1.16 -3.24 -15.69
CA GLN A 133 -2.10 -3.53 -16.77
C GLN A 133 -2.11 -5.03 -17.11
N GLY A 134 -3.22 -5.49 -17.69
CA GLY A 134 -3.36 -6.88 -18.16
C GLY A 134 -3.59 -7.91 -17.06
N VAL A 135 -3.99 -7.48 -15.86
CA VAL A 135 -4.40 -8.38 -14.76
C VAL A 135 -5.81 -8.08 -14.26
N PRO A 136 -6.49 -9.02 -13.57
CA PRO A 136 -7.90 -8.84 -13.18
C PRO A 136 -8.18 -7.74 -12.15
N ALA A 137 -7.21 -7.38 -11.29
CA ALA A 137 -7.40 -6.30 -10.32
C ALA A 137 -7.61 -4.94 -11.02
N PRO A 138 -8.70 -4.21 -10.75
CA PRO A 138 -9.06 -3.01 -11.51
C PRO A 138 -8.42 -1.71 -10.97
N LYS A 139 -7.89 -1.73 -9.75
CA LYS A 139 -7.44 -0.54 -9.02
C LYS A 139 -6.19 -0.81 -8.19
N ASN A 140 -5.46 0.25 -7.82
CA ASN A 140 -4.32 0.19 -6.88
C ASN A 140 -4.76 -0.33 -5.49
N MET A 141 -3.87 -0.77 -4.62
CA MET A 141 -4.27 -1.15 -3.24
C MET A 141 -4.62 0.08 -2.41
N GLN A 142 -5.71 0.04 -1.64
CA GLN A 142 -6.21 1.18 -0.87
C GLN A 142 -5.19 1.70 0.15
N ILE A 143 -5.07 3.03 0.27
CA ILE A 143 -4.32 3.66 1.37
C ILE A 143 -5.32 4.02 2.47
N PRO A 144 -5.17 3.54 3.72
CA PRO A 144 -6.05 3.94 4.81
C PRO A 144 -5.79 5.41 5.20
N PRO A 145 -6.72 6.05 5.95
CA PRO A 145 -6.39 7.26 6.69
C PRO A 145 -5.20 7.01 7.61
N TYR A 146 -4.16 7.84 7.57
CA TYR A 146 -3.04 7.75 8.51
C TYR A 146 -2.25 9.06 8.59
N HIS A 147 -1.52 9.22 9.69
CA HIS A 147 -0.53 10.29 9.84
C HIS A 147 0.63 9.82 10.73
N TYR A 148 1.71 10.60 10.73
CA TYR A 148 2.84 10.41 11.64
C TYR A 148 2.60 11.19 12.92
N VAL A 149 2.65 10.50 14.06
CA VAL A 149 2.60 11.13 15.39
C VAL A 149 3.95 11.78 15.69
N ASP A 150 5.02 11.11 15.28
CA ASP A 150 6.41 11.54 15.31
C ASP A 150 7.20 10.86 14.18
N ASP A 151 8.51 11.05 14.13
CA ASP A 151 9.34 10.49 13.05
C ASP A 151 9.38 8.96 12.97
N THR A 152 9.05 8.29 14.06
CA THR A 152 9.17 6.84 14.24
C THR A 152 7.85 6.17 14.62
N THR A 153 6.74 6.90 14.57
CA THR A 153 5.44 6.40 14.99
C THR A 153 4.35 6.84 14.01
N VAL A 154 3.61 5.86 13.48
CA VAL A 154 2.46 6.09 12.62
C VAL A 154 1.17 5.78 13.37
N GLN A 155 0.12 6.57 13.13
CA GLN A 155 -1.24 6.26 13.57
C GLN A 155 -2.12 6.02 12.34
N ILE A 156 -2.71 4.83 12.27
CA ILE A 156 -3.61 4.37 11.21
C ILE A 156 -5.05 4.56 11.67
N GLY A 157 -5.91 5.01 10.75
CA GLY A 157 -7.32 5.28 10.97
C GLY A 157 -7.66 6.76 11.18
N VAL A 158 -6.69 7.67 11.07
CA VAL A 158 -6.88 9.12 11.23
C VAL A 158 -6.04 9.87 10.19
N ASP A 159 -6.69 10.71 9.38
CA ASP A 159 -6.01 11.58 8.41
C ASP A 159 -5.16 12.66 9.09
N PRO A 160 -4.16 13.25 8.39
CA PRO A 160 -3.44 14.42 8.87
C PRO A 160 -4.40 15.60 9.12
N LYS A 161 -4.12 16.41 10.13
CA LYS A 161 -4.92 17.62 10.41
C LYS A 161 -4.97 18.53 9.17
N GLY A 162 -6.18 18.87 8.71
CA GLY A 162 -6.40 19.74 7.56
C GLY A 162 -6.45 19.04 6.19
N ALA A 163 -6.49 17.70 6.16
CA ALA A 163 -6.49 16.92 4.92
C ALA A 163 -7.88 16.60 4.31
N ALA A 164 -8.94 17.30 4.74
CA ALA A 164 -10.31 17.12 4.21
C ALA A 164 -10.48 17.75 2.81
#